data_AF-A0AAW9KM03-F1
#
_entry.id   AF-A0AAW9KM03-F1
#
_cell.length_a   1.000
_cell.length_b   1.000
_cell.length_c   1.000
_cell.angle_alpha   90.00
_cell.angle_beta   90.00
_cell.angle_gamma   90.00
#
_symmetry.space_group_name_H-M   'P 1'
#
loop_
_entity.id
_entity.type
_entity.pdbx_description
1 polymer ?
#
loop_
_entity_poly.entity_id
_entity_poly.type
_entity_poly.pdbx_seq_one_letter_code
_entity_poly.pdbx_strand_id
1 'polypeptide(L)'
;ALKEYDNREKADASIVIGKLEGPSLADKNEIADIPESLVRDQGITDLVNEVQLYNSKKHLESKGIDPNTGYQVSAAALFDASSNMLSGDIKKSDVSNIYKYDNKLYTIKTNGKQLKRFMEWTSSIYNTFKTGDLTVSL
;
A
#
# COMPACT_ATOMS: atom_id res chain seq x y z
N ALA A 1 -27.50 -5.30 -23.35
CA ALA A 1 -27.45 -6.05 -22.08
C ALA A 1 -26.52 -5.40 -21.03
N LEU A 2 -25.28 -5.01 -21.38
CA LEU A 2 -24.30 -4.54 -20.36
C LEU A 2 -24.48 -3.12 -19.80
N LYS A 3 -25.29 -2.26 -20.46
CA LYS A 3 -25.45 -0.85 -20.09
C LYS A 3 -25.97 -0.65 -18.67
N GLU A 4 -26.87 -1.53 -18.21
CA GLU A 4 -27.40 -1.45 -16.84
C GLU A 4 -26.32 -1.72 -15.80
N TYR A 5 -25.49 -2.74 -16.02
CA TYR A 5 -24.36 -3.05 -15.15
C TYR A 5 -23.33 -1.92 -15.14
N ASP A 6 -22.94 -1.39 -16.31
CA ASP A 6 -22.02 -0.25 -16.41
C ASP A 6 -22.51 0.97 -15.61
N ASN A 7 -23.79 1.32 -15.73
CA ASN A 7 -24.37 2.41 -14.95
C ASN A 7 -24.33 2.14 -13.45
N ARG A 8 -24.64 0.91 -13.03
CA ARG A 8 -24.62 0.51 -11.62
C ARG A 8 -23.22 0.57 -11.04
N GLU A 9 -22.22 0.03 -11.74
CA GLU A 9 -20.83 0.04 -11.28
C GLU A 9 -20.26 1.46 -11.23
N LYS A 10 -20.60 2.33 -12.19
CA LYS A 10 -20.21 3.76 -12.14
C LYS A 10 -20.82 4.50 -10.95
N ALA A 11 -22.09 4.21 -10.64
CA ALA A 11 -22.77 4.78 -9.48
C ALA A 11 -22.11 4.30 -8.17
N ASP A 12 -21.84 3.00 -8.05
CA ASP A 12 -21.17 2.40 -6.89
C ASP A 12 -19.73 2.92 -6.71
N ALA A 13 -18.96 3.02 -7.79
CA ALA A 13 -17.60 3.55 -7.79
C ALA A 13 -17.56 5.02 -7.32
N SER A 14 -18.63 5.78 -7.55
CA SER A 14 -18.72 7.20 -7.19
C SER A 14 -19.16 7.46 -5.75
N ILE A 15 -19.54 6.42 -4.99
CA ILE A 15 -19.95 6.55 -3.60
C ILE A 15 -18.79 7.08 -2.76
N VAL A 16 -19.04 8.16 -2.01
CA VAL A 16 -18.11 8.68 -1.01
C VAL A 16 -18.15 7.77 0.22
N ILE A 17 -17.02 7.20 0.58
CA ILE A 17 -16.87 6.23 1.68
C ILE A 17 -16.09 6.80 2.88
N GLY A 18 -15.55 8.01 2.73
CA GLY A 18 -14.80 8.68 3.77
C GLY A 18 -14.27 10.03 3.32
N LYS A 19 -13.42 10.62 4.14
CA LYS A 19 -12.76 11.89 3.87
C LYS A 19 -11.35 11.87 4.45
N LEU A 20 -10.36 12.26 3.65
CA LEU A 20 -9.01 12.52 4.12
C LEU A 20 -8.91 13.98 4.56
N GLU A 21 -8.68 14.19 5.86
CA GLU A 21 -8.37 15.51 6.41
C GLU A 21 -6.86 15.74 6.43
N GLY A 22 -6.41 16.90 5.95
CA GLY A 22 -4.98 17.20 5.81
C GLY A 22 -4.45 16.97 4.40
N PRO A 23 -3.12 16.89 4.21
CA PRO A 23 -2.50 16.73 2.90
C PRO A 23 -2.76 15.33 2.31
N SER A 24 -2.56 15.20 0.99
CA SER A 24 -2.56 13.90 0.31
C SER A 24 -1.48 12.97 0.87
N LEU A 25 -1.68 11.66 0.77
CA LEU A 25 -0.82 10.66 1.43
C LEU A 25 0.47 10.32 0.68
N ALA A 26 0.62 10.78 -0.56
CA ALA A 26 1.88 10.73 -1.28
C ALA A 26 2.23 12.11 -1.84
N ASP A 27 3.51 12.43 -1.76
CA ASP A 27 4.12 13.59 -2.40
C ASP A 27 4.10 13.42 -3.93
N LYS A 28 4.29 14.54 -4.63
CA LYS A 28 4.53 14.49 -6.08
C LYS A 28 5.92 13.93 -6.32
N ASN A 29 6.04 13.08 -7.34
CA ASN A 29 7.32 12.55 -7.80
C ASN A 29 8.28 13.68 -8.16
N GLU A 30 9.46 13.71 -7.53
CA GLU A 30 10.54 14.64 -7.87
C GLU A 30 11.08 14.34 -9.27
N ILE A 31 11.19 13.05 -9.59
CA ILE A 31 11.63 12.56 -10.90
C ILE A 31 10.44 11.86 -11.57
N ALA A 32 10.16 12.23 -12.83
CA ALA A 32 9.08 11.63 -13.59
C ALA A 32 9.17 10.09 -13.57
N ASP A 33 8.02 9.45 -13.32
CA ASP A 33 7.86 7.99 -13.24
C ASP A 33 8.61 7.27 -12.10
N ILE A 34 9.30 7.99 -11.20
CA ILE A 34 9.85 7.42 -9.95
C ILE A 34 8.90 7.78 -8.79
N PRO A 35 8.08 6.83 -8.29
CA PRO A 35 7.24 7.08 -7.13
C PRO A 35 8.05 7.47 -5.90
N GLU A 36 7.63 8.52 -5.19
CA GLU A 36 8.28 8.93 -3.93
C GLU A 36 8.28 7.82 -2.87
N SER A 37 7.28 6.93 -2.90
CA SER A 37 7.18 5.78 -2.00
C SER A 37 8.24 4.68 -2.23
N LEU A 38 8.95 4.71 -3.35
CA LEU A 38 10.15 3.88 -3.56
C LEU A 38 11.41 4.57 -3.02
N VAL A 39 11.41 5.90 -2.93
CA VAL A 39 12.60 6.68 -2.55
C VAL A 39 12.64 6.89 -1.04
N ARG A 40 11.49 7.14 -0.43
CA ARG A 40 11.35 7.48 0.99
C ARG A 40 9.99 7.08 1.52
N ASP A 41 9.86 7.15 2.84
CA ASP A 41 8.61 6.88 3.52
C ASP A 41 7.51 7.86 3.12
N GLN A 42 6.27 7.37 3.01
CA GLN A 42 5.10 8.09 2.55
C GLN A 42 3.85 7.64 3.31
N GLY A 43 2.90 8.55 3.55
CA GLY A 43 1.66 8.22 4.27
C GLY A 43 0.80 7.17 3.56
N ILE A 44 0.95 6.99 2.24
CA ILE A 44 0.18 6.01 1.48
C ILE A 44 0.62 4.57 1.78
N THR A 45 1.93 4.34 1.96
CA THR A 45 2.45 3.02 2.39
C THR A 45 2.02 2.73 3.82
N ASP A 46 2.02 3.73 4.69
CA ASP A 46 1.55 3.60 6.07
C ASP A 46 0.08 3.20 6.14
N LEU A 47 -0.80 3.93 5.44
CA LEU A 47 -2.22 3.60 5.38
C LEU A 47 -2.44 2.15 4.90
N VAL A 48 -1.73 1.74 3.85
CA VAL A 48 -1.79 0.38 3.34
C VAL A 48 -1.38 -0.63 4.40
N ASN A 49 -0.25 -0.40 5.07
CA ASN A 49 0.26 -1.29 6.10
C ASN A 49 -0.69 -1.37 7.31
N GLU A 50 -1.27 -0.24 7.74
CA GLU A 50 -2.25 -0.19 8.82
C GLU A 50 -3.52 -1.00 8.49
N VAL A 51 -4.05 -0.85 7.27
CA VAL A 51 -5.21 -1.62 6.80
C VAL A 51 -4.89 -3.11 6.76
N GLN A 52 -3.69 -3.49 6.31
CA GLN A 52 -3.25 -4.89 6.33
C GLN A 52 -3.18 -5.42 7.76
N LEU A 53 -2.53 -4.71 8.68
CA LEU A 53 -2.43 -5.09 10.09
C LEU A 53 -3.81 -5.21 10.73
N TYR A 54 -4.71 -4.26 10.48
CA TYR A 54 -6.08 -4.29 10.99
C TYR A 54 -6.84 -5.56 10.56
N ASN A 55 -6.78 -5.89 9.27
CA ASN A 55 -7.46 -7.08 8.74
C ASN A 55 -6.77 -8.38 9.17
N SER A 56 -5.45 -8.40 9.27
CA SER A 56 -4.69 -9.54 9.80
C SER A 56 -5.04 -9.82 11.27
N LYS A 57 -5.17 -8.79 12.11
CA LYS A 57 -5.62 -8.94 13.51
C LYS A 57 -7.00 -9.58 13.59
N LYS A 58 -7.98 -9.04 12.87
CA LYS A 58 -9.33 -9.62 12.79
C LYS A 58 -9.32 -11.07 12.32
N HIS A 59 -8.47 -11.38 11.33
CA HIS A 59 -8.35 -12.74 10.84
C HIS A 59 -7.80 -13.69 11.91
N LEU A 60 -6.73 -13.29 12.61
CA LEU A 60 -6.16 -14.08 13.71
C LEU A 60 -7.16 -14.29 14.86
N GLU A 61 -7.87 -13.25 15.26
CA GLU A 61 -8.93 -13.32 16.28
C GLU A 61 -10.03 -14.30 15.86
N SER A 62 -10.46 -14.27 14.59
CA SER A 62 -11.45 -15.22 14.06
C SER A 62 -10.99 -16.68 14.10
N LYS A 63 -9.68 -16.91 14.23
CA LYS A 63 -9.06 -18.23 14.39
C LYS A 63 -8.74 -18.57 15.85
N GLY A 64 -9.13 -17.73 16.81
CA GLY A 64 -8.85 -17.90 18.23
C GLY A 64 -7.38 -17.66 18.60
N ILE A 65 -6.63 -16.96 17.75
CA ILE A 65 -5.24 -16.59 18.00
C ILE A 65 -5.22 -15.16 18.53
N ASP A 66 -4.67 -14.95 19.73
CA ASP A 66 -4.51 -13.60 20.29
C ASP A 66 -3.46 -12.82 19.48
N PRO A 67 -3.85 -11.72 18.80
CA PRO A 67 -2.94 -10.94 17.96
C PRO A 67 -1.84 -10.22 18.75
N ASN A 68 -1.92 -10.15 20.07
CA ASN A 68 -0.94 -9.50 20.93
C ASN A 68 0.16 -10.44 21.43
N THR A 69 0.10 -11.73 21.06
CA THR A 69 1.12 -12.73 21.43
C THR A 69 2.46 -12.57 20.71
N GLY A 70 2.57 -11.59 19.82
CA GLY A 70 3.82 -11.25 19.13
C GLY A 70 3.76 -9.89 18.43
N TYR A 71 4.89 -9.48 17.90
CA TYR A 71 4.98 -8.27 17.07
C TYR A 71 4.43 -8.56 15.68
N GLN A 72 3.66 -7.61 15.15
CA GLN A 72 3.12 -7.68 13.80
C GLN A 72 3.83 -6.67 12.92
N VAL A 73 4.25 -7.14 11.74
CA VAL A 73 4.87 -6.34 10.70
C VAL A 73 4.08 -6.57 9.42
N SER A 74 3.93 -5.52 8.63
CA SER A 74 3.26 -5.56 7.33
C SER A 74 4.24 -5.06 6.28
N ALA A 75 4.11 -5.59 5.08
CA ALA A 75 4.91 -5.19 3.94
C ALA A 75 4.02 -5.22 2.69
N ALA A 76 4.05 -4.14 1.94
CA ALA A 76 3.34 -3.99 0.68
C ALA A 76 4.29 -3.34 -0.34
N ALA A 77 4.21 -3.79 -1.58
CA ALA A 77 4.86 -3.12 -2.69
C ALA A 77 3.82 -2.22 -3.38
N LEU A 78 4.12 -0.93 -3.50
CA LEU A 78 3.36 -0.02 -4.35
C LEU A 78 3.93 -0.11 -5.77
N PHE A 79 3.09 -0.53 -6.71
CA PHE A 79 3.51 -0.83 -8.08
C PHE A 79 3.12 0.25 -9.09
N ASP A 80 2.40 1.30 -8.67
CA ASP A 80 1.93 2.36 -9.55
C ASP A 80 2.45 3.71 -9.05
N ALA A 81 3.16 4.44 -9.90
CA ALA A 81 3.73 5.76 -9.58
C ALA A 81 2.66 6.84 -9.32
N SER A 82 1.40 6.53 -9.63
CA SER A 82 0.25 7.39 -9.35
C SER A 82 -0.52 7.00 -8.10
N SER A 83 -0.12 5.94 -7.37
CA SER A 83 -0.81 5.50 -6.14
C SER A 83 -0.74 6.58 -5.07
N ASN A 84 -1.87 7.26 -4.86
CA ASN A 84 -2.03 8.32 -3.88
C ASN A 84 -3.47 8.33 -3.37
N MET A 85 -3.66 8.75 -2.12
CA MET A 85 -4.96 9.16 -1.59
C MET A 85 -4.97 10.67 -1.51
N LEU A 86 -5.82 11.31 -2.30
CA LEU A 86 -5.91 12.77 -2.34
C LEU A 86 -6.71 13.30 -1.16
N SER A 87 -6.35 14.52 -0.71
CA SER A 87 -7.11 15.26 0.30
C SER A 87 -8.56 15.47 -0.10
N GLY A 88 -9.48 15.42 0.87
CA GLY A 88 -10.91 15.61 0.65
C GLY A 88 -11.69 14.30 0.60
N ASP A 89 -12.80 14.29 -0.14
CA ASP A 89 -13.71 13.14 -0.21
C ASP A 89 -13.04 11.93 -0.85
N ILE A 90 -13.18 10.77 -0.22
CA ILE A 90 -12.66 9.49 -0.70
C ILE A 90 -13.82 8.73 -1.33
N LYS A 91 -13.75 8.51 -2.63
CA LYS A 91 -14.70 7.64 -3.35
C LYS A 91 -14.25 6.20 -3.32
N LYS A 92 -15.20 5.27 -3.50
CA LYS A 92 -14.89 3.84 -3.63
C LYS A 92 -13.90 3.55 -4.76
N SER A 93 -13.99 4.30 -5.87
CA SER A 93 -13.04 4.23 -6.99
C SER A 93 -11.61 4.56 -6.58
N ASP A 94 -11.40 5.48 -5.64
CA ASP A 94 -10.08 6.00 -5.31
C ASP A 94 -9.23 4.93 -4.62
N VAL A 95 -9.87 3.99 -3.91
CA VAL A 95 -9.22 2.80 -3.34
C VAL A 95 -8.61 1.91 -4.42
N SER A 96 -9.24 1.83 -5.59
CA SER A 96 -8.75 1.01 -6.71
C SER A 96 -7.49 1.59 -7.36
N ASN A 97 -7.22 2.90 -7.19
CA ASN A 97 -5.97 3.52 -7.65
C ASN A 97 -4.77 3.14 -6.76
N ILE A 98 -5.03 2.67 -5.55
CA ILE A 98 -4.01 2.20 -4.60
C ILE A 98 -3.87 0.68 -4.72
N TYR A 99 -4.98 -0.05 -4.71
CA TYR A 99 -5.05 -1.50 -4.89
C TYR A 99 -5.62 -1.86 -6.27
N LYS A 100 -4.78 -1.73 -7.29
CA LYS A 100 -5.13 -2.01 -8.68
C LYS A 100 -5.30 -3.50 -9.00
N TYR A 101 -4.58 -4.34 -8.26
CA TYR A 101 -4.56 -5.80 -8.46
C TYR A 101 -5.35 -6.50 -7.36
N ASP A 102 -6.06 -7.58 -7.72
CA ASP A 102 -6.81 -8.42 -6.76
C ASP A 102 -5.88 -9.35 -5.94
N ASN A 103 -4.89 -8.74 -5.29
CA ASN A 103 -3.97 -9.42 -4.39
C ASN A 103 -4.71 -9.89 -3.14
N LYS A 104 -4.26 -11.04 -2.59
CA LYS A 104 -4.77 -11.54 -1.31
C LYS A 104 -3.80 -11.20 -0.19
N LEU A 105 -4.35 -10.86 0.97
CA LEU A 105 -3.57 -10.64 2.19
C LEU A 105 -3.21 -11.99 2.83
N TYR A 106 -1.93 -12.20 3.09
CA TYR A 106 -1.43 -13.38 3.79
C TYR A 106 -0.77 -13.00 5.11
N THR A 107 -1.17 -13.68 6.18
CA THR A 107 -0.51 -13.58 7.49
C THR A 107 0.38 -14.79 7.71
N ILE A 108 1.68 -14.58 7.88
CA ILE A 108 2.68 -15.65 8.00
C ILE A 108 3.39 -15.53 9.34
N LYS A 109 3.44 -16.63 10.11
CA LYS A 109 4.27 -16.69 11.31
C LYS A 109 5.74 -16.74 10.91
N THR A 110 6.51 -15.76 11.38
CA THR A 110 7.94 -15.60 11.06
C THR A 110 8.77 -15.38 12.32
N ASN A 111 10.10 -15.38 12.19
CA ASN A 111 11.03 -14.98 13.24
C ASN A 111 11.97 -13.86 12.74
N GLY A 112 12.74 -13.27 13.65
CA GLY A 112 13.62 -12.14 13.32
C GLY A 112 14.66 -12.45 12.23
N LYS A 113 15.17 -13.69 12.15
CA LYS A 113 16.13 -14.08 11.11
C LYS A 113 15.48 -14.12 9.72
N GLN A 114 14.26 -14.64 9.63
CA GLN A 114 13.49 -14.68 8.39
C GLN A 114 13.05 -13.27 7.97
N LEU A 115 12.57 -12.46 8.91
CA LEU A 115 12.20 -11.07 8.66
C LEU A 115 13.40 -10.25 8.15
N LYS A 116 14.56 -10.36 8.79
CA LYS A 116 15.79 -9.70 8.34
C LYS A 116 16.15 -10.09 6.91
N ARG A 117 16.13 -11.40 6.59
CA ARG A 117 16.42 -11.87 5.23
C ARG A 117 15.42 -11.32 4.21
N PHE A 118 14.14 -11.23 4.58
CA PHE A 118 13.12 -10.64 3.72
C PHE A 118 13.41 -9.15 3.46
N MET A 119 13.75 -8.38 4.50
CA MET A 119 14.09 -6.95 4.37
C MET A 119 15.34 -6.74 3.51
N GLU A 120 16.40 -7.54 3.70
CA GLU A 120 17.60 -7.49 2.87
C GLU A 120 17.29 -7.82 1.41
N TRP A 121 16.43 -8.81 1.16
CA TRP A 121 15.99 -9.15 -0.18
C TRP A 121 15.17 -8.03 -0.84
N THR A 122 14.23 -7.41 -0.10
CA THR A 122 13.44 -6.30 -0.65
C THR A 122 14.31 -5.09 -0.98
N SER A 123 15.37 -4.83 -0.22
CA SER A 123 16.30 -3.74 -0.51
C SER A 123 17.31 -4.07 -1.62
N SER A 124 17.47 -5.36 -1.98
CA SER A 124 18.42 -5.78 -3.02
C SER A 124 18.04 -5.35 -4.44
N ILE A 125 16.81 -4.84 -4.60
CA ILE A 125 16.38 -4.22 -5.85
C ILE A 125 17.17 -2.93 -6.14
N TYR A 126 17.66 -2.22 -5.13
CA TYR A 126 18.35 -0.95 -5.36
C TYR A 126 19.81 -1.16 -5.76
N ASN A 127 20.27 -0.41 -6.75
CA ASN A 127 21.70 -0.32 -7.04
C ASN A 127 22.42 0.44 -5.92
N THR A 128 23.65 0.02 -5.62
CA THR A 128 24.51 0.77 -4.69
C THR A 128 24.94 2.08 -5.33
N PHE A 129 24.65 3.20 -4.65
CA PHE A 129 25.03 4.53 -5.09
C PHE A 129 26.52 4.65 -5.40
N LYS A 130 26.84 5.31 -6.52
CA LYS A 130 28.19 5.67 -6.93
C LYS A 130 28.27 7.18 -7.15
N THR A 131 29.44 7.76 -6.85
CA THR A 131 29.68 9.18 -7.12
C THR A 131 29.46 9.48 -8.60
N GLY A 132 28.57 10.44 -8.88
CA GLY A 132 28.16 10.82 -10.24
C GLY A 132 26.79 10.29 -10.65
N ASP A 133 26.17 9.40 -9.87
CA ASP A 133 24.79 8.97 -10.11
C ASP A 133 23.83 10.16 -9.97
N LEU A 134 22.87 10.27 -10.90
CA LEU A 134 21.91 11.37 -10.96
C LEU A 134 20.60 11.08 -10.19
N THR A 135 20.29 9.81 -9.95
CA THR A 135 19.03 9.36 -9.37
C THR A 135 19.16 7.99 -8.71
N VAL A 136 18.20 7.64 -7.84
CA VAL A 136 17.99 6.28 -7.35
C VAL A 136 17.68 5.36 -8.52
N SER A 137 18.28 4.17 -8.52
CA SER A 137 18.01 3.15 -9.54
C SER A 137 17.77 1.79 -8.92
N LEU A 138 16.94 1.01 -9.63
CA LEU A 138 16.57 -0.38 -9.34
C LEU A 138 17.34 -1.36 -10.25
#